data_AF-A0A109BCC3-F1
#
_entry.id   AF-A0A109BCC3-F1
#
_cell.length_a   1.000
_cell.length_b   1.000
_cell.length_c   1.000
_cell.angle_alpha   90.00
_cell.angle_beta   90.00
_cell.angle_gamma   90.00
#
_symmetry.space_group_name_H-M   'P 1'
#
loop_
_entity.id
_entity.type
_entity.pdbx_description
1 polymer ?
#
loop_
_entity_poly.entity_id
_entity_poly.type
_entity_poly.pdbx_seq_one_letter_code
_entity_poly.pdbx_strand_id
1 'polypeptide(L)'
;MRVRVVKSQSRIAWWRLLQGAAAASLLACMPGVYVSSATAQQHDTDSGPAAACTLKAGASGAVVRIIDAETIEMDDGQQVRLVGALSPRSPDLSPAAEPWAPEESAKQTLRELVAGKTIFLATSGRAQDRYDRRLAHVFVENDGDRVWVQGEMLLRGQARVYGLPGSFDCMHELLAHEKAARDAGLGLWRNGAYSPRPAWRTRELLRRRNSYEIVTGSVAKVAVTKARTYVNFGRDWRSDFTAGIEARVLRENPELAQVLQQLEGRRVEVRGWIQYRNGPYIDIEHPSQLAIVDDHGARPTPAPRGAMTSSDRREQGTAPTRKQKKRPARKAPDALDL
;
A
#
# COMPACT_ATOMS: atom_id res chain seq x y z
N MET A 1 54.19 -18.85 32.93
CA MET A 1 53.76 -19.35 34.25
C MET A 1 52.28 -19.73 34.15
N ARG A 2 51.89 -20.86 34.76
CA ARG A 2 50.85 -21.81 34.32
C ARG A 2 49.39 -21.29 34.26
N VAL A 3 48.71 -21.66 33.18
CA VAL A 3 47.24 -21.70 33.02
C VAL A 3 46.66 -22.79 33.94
N ARG A 4 45.63 -22.46 34.74
CA ARG A 4 44.83 -23.44 35.48
C ARG A 4 43.46 -23.60 34.82
N VAL A 5 43.25 -24.76 34.23
CA VAL A 5 41.95 -25.31 33.83
C VAL A 5 41.27 -25.86 35.07
N VAL A 6 40.01 -25.48 35.32
CA VAL A 6 39.14 -26.15 36.30
C VAL A 6 38.07 -26.92 35.52
N LYS A 7 38.21 -28.25 35.51
CA LYS A 7 37.14 -29.20 35.21
C LYS A 7 36.35 -29.44 36.50
N SER A 8 35.02 -29.42 36.43
CA SER A 8 34.15 -30.05 37.42
C SER A 8 33.19 -30.99 36.71
N GLN A 9 33.32 -32.28 37.03
CA GLN A 9 32.50 -33.38 36.53
C GLN A 9 31.31 -33.65 37.45
N SER A 10 30.34 -34.36 36.88
CA SER A 10 29.50 -35.39 37.51
C SER A 10 28.28 -34.95 38.31
N ARG A 11 27.09 -35.34 37.81
CA ARG A 11 26.36 -36.49 38.40
C ARG A 11 25.29 -37.06 37.46
N ILE A 12 25.25 -38.38 37.45
CA ILE A 12 24.45 -39.32 36.68
C ILE A 12 23.55 -40.07 37.69
N ALA A 13 22.26 -40.29 37.36
CA ALA A 13 21.36 -41.33 37.92
C ALA A 13 20.00 -41.25 37.17
N TRP A 14 19.77 -42.01 36.10
CA TRP A 14 19.23 -43.39 36.04
C TRP A 14 17.90 -43.59 36.77
N TRP A 15 16.81 -43.68 35.98
CA TRP A 15 15.70 -44.60 36.24
C TRP A 15 15.43 -45.41 34.96
N ARG A 16 15.33 -46.72 35.12
CA ARG A 16 15.10 -47.79 34.12
C ARG A 16 13.70 -48.37 34.32
N LEU A 17 13.28 -49.18 33.32
CA LEU A 17 12.18 -50.18 33.27
C LEU A 17 10.88 -49.64 32.63
N LEU A 18 10.18 -50.32 31.70
CA LEU A 18 10.19 -51.67 31.09
C LEU A 18 9.50 -51.53 29.71
N GLN A 19 10.12 -51.95 28.59
CA GLN A 19 9.91 -53.23 27.86
C GLN A 19 8.49 -53.57 27.39
N GLY A 20 8.38 -53.89 26.09
CA GLY A 20 7.24 -54.58 25.50
C GLY A 20 7.26 -54.53 23.97
N ALA A 21 8.02 -55.42 23.33
CA ALA A 21 8.03 -55.64 21.88
C ALA A 21 7.07 -56.78 21.50
N ALA A 22 6.41 -56.68 20.35
CA ALA A 22 6.07 -57.86 19.51
C ALA A 22 5.61 -57.40 18.11
N ALA A 23 6.32 -57.88 17.10
CA ALA A 23 5.89 -57.90 15.71
C ALA A 23 5.06 -59.16 15.44
N ALA A 24 4.02 -59.06 14.62
CA ALA A 24 3.42 -60.20 13.95
C ALA A 24 2.79 -59.76 12.62
N SER A 25 3.30 -60.35 11.54
CA SER A 25 2.82 -60.25 10.17
C SER A 25 1.52 -61.04 10.00
N LEU A 26 0.54 -60.51 9.27
CA LEU A 26 -0.55 -61.27 8.68
C LEU A 26 -0.90 -60.74 7.27
N LEU A 27 -1.15 -61.71 6.39
CA LEU A 27 -1.45 -61.61 4.97
C LEU A 27 -2.80 -60.92 4.67
N ALA A 28 -2.84 -60.35 3.45
CA ALA A 28 -3.96 -60.36 2.50
C ALA A 28 -5.28 -59.66 2.88
N CYS A 29 -5.54 -58.54 2.22
CA CYS A 29 -6.58 -58.42 1.19
C CYS A 29 -6.55 -56.97 0.69
N MET A 30 -6.37 -56.78 -0.62
CA MET A 30 -6.52 -55.47 -1.26
C MET A 30 -8.02 -55.23 -1.54
N PRO A 31 -8.66 -54.23 -0.93
CA PRO A 31 -9.75 -53.54 -1.57
C PRO A 31 -9.15 -52.40 -2.42
N GLY A 32 -9.52 -52.37 -3.70
CA GLY A 32 -9.09 -51.35 -4.64
C GLY A 32 -9.30 -49.95 -4.06
N VAL A 33 -8.19 -49.25 -3.85
CA VAL A 33 -8.22 -47.82 -3.59
C VAL A 33 -8.58 -47.18 -4.93
N TYR A 34 -9.86 -46.85 -5.09
CA TYR A 34 -10.26 -45.86 -6.07
C TYR A 34 -9.52 -44.57 -5.74
N VAL A 35 -8.45 -44.29 -6.48
CA VAL A 35 -7.89 -42.94 -6.56
C VAL A 35 -8.92 -42.12 -7.32
N SER A 36 -9.93 -41.62 -6.60
CA SER A 36 -10.72 -40.50 -7.08
C SER A 36 -9.76 -39.34 -7.23
N SER A 37 -9.33 -39.09 -8.45
CA SER A 37 -8.71 -37.84 -8.85
C SER A 37 -9.74 -36.74 -8.58
N ALA A 38 -9.76 -36.23 -7.35
CA ALA A 38 -10.41 -34.99 -7.04
C ALA A 38 -9.65 -33.91 -7.82
N THR A 39 -10.15 -33.60 -9.01
CA THR A 39 -9.78 -32.36 -9.70
C THR A 39 -10.16 -31.24 -8.75
N ALA A 40 -9.16 -30.72 -8.03
CA ALA A 40 -9.29 -29.47 -7.32
C ALA A 40 -9.66 -28.43 -8.40
N GLN A 41 -10.95 -28.11 -8.46
CA GLN A 41 -11.40 -26.94 -9.21
C GLN A 41 -10.77 -25.75 -8.51
N GLN A 42 -9.65 -25.31 -9.08
CA GLN A 42 -9.13 -23.97 -8.86
C GLN A 42 -10.28 -23.04 -9.25
N HIS A 43 -10.96 -22.54 -8.22
CA HIS A 43 -11.69 -21.30 -8.34
C HIS A 43 -10.62 -20.24 -8.58
N ASP A 44 -10.26 -20.05 -9.84
CA ASP A 44 -9.74 -18.78 -10.31
C ASP A 44 -10.83 -17.77 -9.99
N THR A 45 -10.71 -17.12 -8.83
CA THR A 45 -11.39 -15.86 -8.59
C THR A 45 -10.77 -14.89 -9.57
N ASP A 46 -11.34 -14.86 -10.78
CA ASP A 46 -11.16 -13.81 -11.76
C ASP A 46 -11.57 -12.51 -11.09
N SER A 47 -10.58 -11.91 -10.42
CA SER A 47 -10.68 -10.62 -9.78
C SER A 47 -10.65 -9.64 -10.92
N GLY A 48 -11.83 -9.39 -11.51
CA GLY A 48 -11.97 -8.42 -12.60
C GLY A 48 -11.22 -7.13 -12.26
N PRO A 49 -10.64 -6.42 -13.24
CA PRO A 49 -9.76 -5.29 -12.98
C PRO A 49 -10.47 -4.31 -12.05
N ALA A 50 -9.89 -4.12 -10.86
CA ALA A 50 -10.34 -3.11 -9.92
C ALA A 50 -10.56 -1.81 -10.69
N ALA A 51 -11.75 -1.23 -10.59
CA ALA A 51 -12.12 -0.07 -11.39
C ALA A 51 -11.08 1.04 -11.19
N ALA A 52 -10.39 1.40 -12.27
CA ALA A 52 -9.33 2.40 -12.23
C ALA A 52 -9.84 3.72 -11.65
N CYS A 53 -9.08 4.29 -10.70
CA CYS A 53 -9.41 5.55 -10.08
C CYS A 53 -9.68 6.62 -11.13
N THR A 54 -10.81 7.30 -10.97
CA THR A 54 -11.27 8.32 -11.91
C THR A 54 -11.44 9.65 -11.20
N LEU A 55 -10.70 10.64 -11.68
CA LEU A 55 -10.61 11.97 -11.11
C LEU A 55 -11.28 12.99 -12.03
N LYS A 56 -11.72 14.11 -11.46
CA LYS A 56 -12.26 15.23 -12.24
C LYS A 56 -11.10 16.05 -12.80
N ALA A 57 -11.05 16.20 -14.12
CA ALA A 57 -10.07 17.08 -14.76
C ALA A 57 -10.22 18.53 -14.26
N GLY A 58 -9.10 19.17 -13.97
CA GLY A 58 -8.99 20.53 -13.46
C GLY A 58 -8.16 21.42 -14.36
N ALA A 59 -7.59 22.48 -13.77
CA ALA A 59 -6.74 23.43 -14.47
C ALA A 59 -5.40 22.81 -14.92
N SER A 60 -4.73 23.49 -15.84
CA SER A 60 -3.37 23.20 -16.26
C SER A 60 -2.54 24.48 -16.26
N GLY A 61 -1.22 24.36 -16.17
CA GLY A 61 -0.29 25.49 -16.22
C GLY A 61 1.16 25.05 -16.11
N ALA A 62 2.10 25.97 -16.31
CA ALA A 62 3.52 25.68 -16.21
C ALA A 62 3.98 25.66 -14.74
N VAL A 63 4.90 24.75 -14.40
CA VAL A 63 5.54 24.78 -13.07
C VAL A 63 6.67 25.80 -13.07
N VAL A 64 6.55 26.82 -12.23
CA VAL A 64 7.58 27.88 -12.09
C VAL A 64 8.49 27.63 -10.89
N ARG A 65 8.01 26.92 -9.87
CA ARG A 65 8.80 26.66 -8.65
C ARG A 65 8.41 25.35 -7.99
N ILE A 66 9.40 24.68 -7.42
CA ILE A 66 9.21 23.50 -6.57
C ILE A 66 9.56 23.92 -5.15
N ILE A 67 8.55 23.96 -4.30
CA ILE A 67 8.66 24.48 -2.93
C ILE A 67 9.32 23.40 -2.06
N ASP A 68 8.71 22.23 -2.02
CA ASP A 68 9.18 21.02 -1.34
C ASP A 68 8.85 19.78 -2.19
N ALA A 69 9.12 18.58 -1.67
CA ALA A 69 8.88 17.33 -2.37
C ALA A 69 7.39 16.89 -2.42
N GLU A 70 6.45 17.75 -2.00
CA GLU A 70 5.00 17.51 -2.08
C GLU A 70 4.22 18.75 -2.57
N THR A 71 4.88 19.88 -2.86
CA THR A 71 4.26 21.16 -3.19
C THR A 71 4.99 21.89 -4.32
N ILE A 72 4.23 22.30 -5.33
CA ILE A 72 4.71 23.07 -6.49
C ILE A 72 3.94 24.38 -6.62
N GLU A 73 4.53 25.34 -7.31
CA GLU A 73 3.90 26.61 -7.67
C GLU A 73 3.78 26.70 -9.20
N MET A 74 2.60 27.13 -9.64
CA MET A 74 2.25 27.35 -11.04
C MET A 74 2.52 28.80 -11.48
N ASP A 75 2.54 29.03 -12.79
CA ASP A 75 2.70 30.34 -13.43
C ASP A 75 1.62 31.37 -13.07
N ASP A 76 0.43 30.94 -12.66
CA ASP A 76 -0.63 31.79 -12.11
C ASP A 76 -0.44 32.15 -10.61
N GLY A 77 0.68 31.74 -10.01
CA GLY A 77 1.03 31.96 -8.60
C GLY A 77 0.36 30.99 -7.63
N GLN A 78 -0.47 30.06 -8.11
CA GLN A 78 -1.13 29.09 -7.24
C GLN A 78 -0.18 27.99 -6.81
N GLN A 79 -0.27 27.64 -5.53
CA GLN A 79 0.43 26.48 -4.97
C GLN A 79 -0.46 25.25 -5.06
N VAL A 80 0.12 24.13 -5.49
CA VAL A 80 -0.54 22.84 -5.59
C VAL A 80 0.19 21.86 -4.68
N ARG A 81 -0.55 21.24 -3.76
CA ARG A 81 -0.08 20.13 -2.94
C ARG A 81 -0.50 18.80 -3.59
N LEU A 82 0.48 17.93 -3.76
CA LEU A 82 0.33 16.60 -4.31
C LEU A 82 -0.32 15.67 -3.25
N VAL A 83 -1.64 15.54 -3.27
CA VAL A 83 -2.36 14.66 -2.32
C VAL A 83 -2.00 13.20 -2.56
N GLY A 84 -1.97 12.41 -1.49
CA GLY A 84 -1.68 10.97 -1.56
C GLY A 84 -0.21 10.60 -1.42
N ALA A 85 0.73 11.52 -1.66
CA ALA A 85 2.17 11.26 -1.67
C ALA A 85 2.88 12.09 -0.59
N LEU A 86 3.10 11.50 0.58
CA LEU A 86 3.75 12.14 1.72
C LEU A 86 5.25 12.17 1.48
N SER A 87 5.80 13.37 1.34
CA SER A 87 7.23 13.55 1.21
C SER A 87 7.99 13.18 2.50
N PRO A 88 9.21 12.64 2.37
CA PRO A 88 10.14 12.57 3.50
C PRO A 88 10.52 13.98 3.93
N ARG A 89 10.62 14.19 5.24
CA ARG A 89 11.09 15.43 5.86
C ARG A 89 12.22 15.13 6.83
N SER A 90 13.15 16.06 6.97
CA SER A 90 14.14 16.02 8.04
C SER A 90 13.45 15.90 9.41
N PRO A 91 13.90 14.97 10.28
CA PRO A 91 13.45 14.93 11.66
C PRO A 91 14.00 16.10 12.50
N ASP A 92 15.09 16.72 12.05
CA ASP A 92 15.65 17.92 12.65
C ASP A 92 15.13 19.16 11.90
N LEU A 93 14.33 19.96 12.61
CA LEU A 93 13.72 21.20 12.12
C LEU A 93 14.54 22.44 12.48
N SER A 94 15.72 22.26 13.08
CA SER A 94 16.64 23.35 13.41
C SER A 94 17.10 24.07 12.15
N PRO A 95 17.30 25.41 12.17
CA PRO A 95 17.93 26.13 11.07
C PRO A 95 19.35 25.63 10.73
N ALA A 96 20.01 24.94 11.68
CA ALA A 96 21.34 24.36 11.50
C ALA A 96 21.30 22.89 11.08
N ALA A 97 20.12 22.32 10.82
CA ALA A 97 19.99 20.93 10.40
C ALA A 97 20.73 20.70 9.08
N GLU A 98 21.53 19.64 9.02
CA GLU A 98 22.14 19.21 7.77
C GLU A 98 21.05 18.72 6.79
N PRO A 99 21.28 18.87 5.47
CA PRO A 99 20.35 18.37 4.46
C PRO A 99 20.04 16.88 4.65
N TRP A 100 18.76 16.55 4.76
CA TRP A 100 18.33 15.16 4.89
C TRP A 100 18.24 14.50 3.51
N ALA A 101 19.16 13.57 3.21
CA ALA A 101 19.29 12.98 1.88
C ALA A 101 17.98 12.42 1.27
N PRO A 102 17.08 11.75 2.02
CA PRO A 102 15.77 11.36 1.51
C PRO A 102 14.88 12.52 1.03
N GLU A 103 14.90 13.65 1.73
CA GLU A 103 14.14 14.86 1.36
C GLU A 103 14.67 15.47 0.07
N GLU A 104 16.00 15.60 -0.05
CA GLU A 104 16.65 16.10 -1.27
C GLU A 104 16.40 15.18 -2.47
N SER A 105 16.52 13.86 -2.28
CA SER A 105 16.24 12.88 -3.33
C SER A 105 14.79 12.96 -3.83
N ALA A 106 13.84 13.14 -2.91
CA ALA A 106 12.43 13.26 -3.27
C ALA A 106 12.15 14.56 -4.01
N LYS A 107 12.74 15.68 -3.56
CA LYS A 107 12.59 16.99 -4.21
C LYS A 107 13.22 17.00 -5.61
N GLN A 108 14.36 16.35 -5.77
CA GLN A 108 15.02 16.20 -7.06
C GLN A 108 14.21 15.32 -8.01
N THR A 109 13.63 14.22 -7.54
CA THR A 109 12.74 13.38 -8.36
C THR A 109 11.52 14.16 -8.82
N LEU A 110 10.87 14.91 -7.90
CA LEU A 110 9.73 15.76 -8.28
C LEU A 110 10.16 16.77 -9.35
N ARG A 111 11.33 17.38 -9.21
CA ARG A 111 11.90 18.31 -10.20
C ARG A 111 12.06 17.68 -11.57
N GLU A 112 12.64 16.50 -11.65
CA GLU A 112 12.81 15.77 -12.92
C GLU A 112 11.47 15.46 -13.60
N LEU A 113 10.42 15.21 -12.82
CA LEU A 113 9.11 14.89 -13.37
C LEU A 113 8.39 16.11 -13.94
N VAL A 114 8.54 17.30 -13.34
CA VAL A 114 7.69 18.46 -13.64
C VAL A 114 8.41 19.69 -14.20
N ALA A 115 9.73 19.80 -14.04
CA ALA A 115 10.45 21.01 -14.44
C ALA A 115 10.38 21.23 -15.95
N GLY A 116 10.03 22.46 -16.35
CA GLY A 116 9.89 22.84 -17.76
C GLY A 116 8.69 22.20 -18.47
N LYS A 117 7.77 21.54 -17.75
CA LYS A 117 6.58 20.91 -18.30
C LYS A 117 5.30 21.64 -17.88
N THR A 118 4.29 21.54 -18.72
CA THR A 118 2.90 21.86 -18.35
C THR A 118 2.34 20.71 -17.52
N ILE A 119 1.79 21.04 -16.35
CA ILE A 119 1.08 20.08 -15.52
C ILE A 119 -0.43 20.18 -15.75
N PHE A 120 -1.11 19.06 -15.56
CA PHE A 120 -2.56 18.96 -15.57
C PHE A 120 -3.03 18.50 -14.20
N LEU A 121 -3.90 19.29 -13.58
CA LEU A 121 -4.46 18.96 -12.28
C LEU A 121 -5.69 18.09 -12.46
N ALA A 122 -5.86 17.13 -11.57
CA ALA A 122 -7.13 16.45 -11.37
C ALA A 122 -7.48 16.43 -9.89
N THR A 123 -8.73 16.68 -9.57
CA THR A 123 -9.17 16.82 -8.19
C THR A 123 -10.27 15.82 -7.87
N SER A 124 -10.39 15.55 -6.57
CA SER A 124 -11.44 14.75 -5.98
C SER A 124 -11.64 15.21 -4.54
N GLY A 125 -12.89 15.25 -4.09
CA GLY A 125 -13.23 15.77 -2.76
C GLY A 125 -12.85 17.25 -2.57
N ARG A 126 -12.14 17.53 -1.47
CA ARG A 126 -11.78 18.89 -1.04
C ARG A 126 -10.76 19.53 -1.98
N ALA A 127 -11.09 20.69 -2.56
CA ALA A 127 -10.26 21.34 -3.57
C ALA A 127 -9.07 22.15 -3.03
N GLN A 128 -9.13 22.65 -1.79
CA GLN A 128 -8.11 23.55 -1.23
C GLN A 128 -7.90 23.29 0.28
N ASP A 129 -6.68 23.48 0.78
CA ASP A 129 -6.40 23.40 2.22
C ASP A 129 -6.57 24.76 2.94
N ARG A 130 -6.22 24.83 4.23
CA ARG A 130 -6.35 26.06 5.05
C ARG A 130 -5.31 27.15 4.72
N TYR A 131 -4.37 26.86 3.83
CA TYR A 131 -3.32 27.76 3.37
C TYR A 131 -3.55 28.14 1.90
N ASP A 132 -4.79 27.98 1.41
CA ASP A 132 -5.23 28.26 0.03
C ASP A 132 -4.44 27.50 -1.05
N ARG A 133 -3.77 26.40 -0.68
CA ARG A 133 -3.11 25.52 -1.65
C ARG A 133 -4.16 24.60 -2.26
N ARG A 134 -4.12 24.45 -3.59
CA ARG A 134 -4.92 23.47 -4.30
C ARG A 134 -4.49 22.05 -3.93
N LEU A 135 -5.45 21.20 -3.64
CA LEU A 135 -5.27 19.78 -3.37
C LEU A 135 -5.56 19.01 -4.65
N ALA A 136 -4.55 18.41 -5.26
CA ALA A 136 -4.72 17.77 -6.56
C ALA A 136 -3.78 16.59 -6.79
N HIS A 137 -4.25 15.68 -7.65
CA HIS A 137 -3.40 14.77 -8.41
C HIS A 137 -2.81 15.50 -9.60
N VAL A 138 -1.51 15.31 -9.83
CA VAL A 138 -0.76 16.03 -10.87
C VAL A 138 -0.36 15.06 -11.96
N PHE A 139 -0.58 15.48 -13.19
CA PHE A 139 -0.21 14.74 -14.39
C PHE A 139 0.69 15.59 -15.27
N VAL A 140 1.61 14.94 -15.98
CA VAL A 140 2.41 15.55 -17.05
C VAL A 140 2.28 14.71 -18.30
N GLU A 141 2.44 15.33 -19.46
CA GLU A 141 2.62 14.61 -20.72
C GLU A 141 4.11 14.36 -20.94
N ASN A 142 4.46 13.15 -21.36
CA ASN A 142 5.83 12.75 -21.67
C ASN A 142 5.81 11.83 -22.90
N ASP A 143 6.32 12.31 -24.03
CA ASP A 143 6.39 11.54 -25.29
C ASP A 143 5.05 10.94 -25.76
N GLY A 144 3.94 11.66 -25.50
CA GLY A 144 2.59 11.22 -25.83
C GLY A 144 1.91 10.35 -24.76
N ASP A 145 2.65 9.94 -23.72
CA ASP A 145 2.10 9.25 -22.56
C ASP A 145 1.77 10.21 -21.42
N ARG A 146 0.65 9.96 -20.75
CA ARG A 146 0.25 10.70 -19.56
C ARG A 146 0.83 10.05 -18.31
N VAL A 147 1.70 10.76 -17.60
CA VAL A 147 2.37 10.29 -16.39
C VAL A 147 1.71 10.89 -15.16
N TRP A 148 1.32 10.03 -14.21
CA TRP A 148 0.82 10.45 -12.91
C TRP A 148 1.98 10.69 -11.94
N VAL A 149 2.21 11.95 -11.55
CA VAL A 149 3.40 12.36 -10.79
C VAL A 149 3.45 11.69 -9.42
N GLN A 150 2.32 11.62 -8.69
CA GLN A 150 2.29 10.92 -7.40
C GLN A 150 2.55 9.41 -7.52
N GLY A 151 1.98 8.77 -8.55
CA GLY A 151 2.23 7.35 -8.81
C GLY A 151 3.72 7.08 -9.03
N GLU A 152 4.37 7.92 -9.84
CA GLU A 152 5.79 7.79 -10.15
C GLU A 152 6.69 8.09 -8.93
N MET A 153 6.35 9.12 -8.15
CA MET A 153 7.03 9.41 -6.87
C MET A 153 6.97 8.21 -5.92
N LEU A 154 5.80 7.56 -5.81
CA LEU A 154 5.62 6.38 -4.96
C LEU A 154 6.35 5.16 -5.51
N LEU A 155 6.30 4.92 -6.83
CA LEU A 155 6.95 3.79 -7.49
C LEU A 155 8.47 3.84 -7.38
N ARG A 156 9.06 5.04 -7.39
CA ARG A 156 10.49 5.26 -7.11
C ARG A 156 10.84 5.21 -5.63
N GLY A 157 9.84 5.04 -4.76
CA GLY A 157 10.00 5.06 -3.32
C GLY A 157 10.39 6.43 -2.77
N GLN A 158 10.01 7.54 -3.40
CA GLN A 158 10.36 8.91 -2.99
C GLN A 158 9.28 9.57 -2.13
N ALA A 159 8.18 8.87 -1.87
CA ALA A 159 7.11 9.29 -0.99
C ALA A 159 6.49 8.05 -0.30
N ARG A 160 5.69 8.30 0.73
CA ARG A 160 4.81 7.29 1.35
C ARG A 160 3.36 7.62 1.06
N VAL A 161 2.51 6.61 0.96
CA VAL A 161 1.08 6.83 0.77
C VAL A 161 0.49 7.35 2.05
N TYR A 162 -0.20 8.48 1.98
CA TYR A 162 -0.98 9.03 3.08
C TYR A 162 -2.33 9.53 2.57
N GLY A 163 -3.37 9.34 3.37
CA GLY A 163 -4.64 10.01 3.14
C GLY A 163 -4.67 11.34 3.89
N LEU A 164 -5.03 12.41 3.19
CA LEU A 164 -5.40 13.66 3.84
C LEU A 164 -6.89 13.56 4.22
N PRO A 165 -7.31 13.93 5.44
CA PRO A 165 -8.72 13.87 5.83
C PRO A 165 -9.64 14.54 4.79
N GLY A 166 -10.59 13.78 4.25
CA GLY A 166 -11.49 14.22 3.18
C GLY A 166 -10.94 14.11 1.74
N SER A 167 -9.76 13.51 1.55
CA SER A 167 -9.10 13.29 0.26
C SER A 167 -8.42 11.91 0.25
N PHE A 168 -9.23 10.85 0.13
CA PHE A 168 -8.80 9.44 0.10
C PHE A 168 -9.00 8.77 -1.27
N ASP A 169 -9.24 9.55 -2.32
CA ASP A 169 -9.38 9.01 -3.67
C ASP A 169 -8.07 8.39 -4.17
N CYS A 170 -8.19 7.41 -5.05
CA CYS A 170 -7.10 6.65 -5.64
C CYS A 170 -6.17 5.92 -4.64
N MET A 171 -6.59 5.75 -3.39
CA MET A 171 -5.74 5.10 -2.38
C MET A 171 -5.38 3.66 -2.74
N HIS A 172 -6.25 2.95 -3.47
CA HIS A 172 -5.94 1.61 -3.96
C HIS A 172 -4.72 1.61 -4.89
N GLU A 173 -4.71 2.48 -5.90
CA GLU A 173 -3.62 2.60 -6.87
C GLU A 173 -2.36 3.17 -6.22
N LEU A 174 -2.49 4.19 -5.36
CA LEU A 174 -1.36 4.77 -4.61
C LEU A 174 -0.66 3.68 -3.78
N LEU A 175 -1.43 2.90 -3.01
CA LEU A 175 -0.90 1.79 -2.22
C LEU A 175 -0.19 0.73 -3.07
N ALA A 176 -0.71 0.45 -4.27
CA ALA A 176 -0.08 -0.51 -5.17
C ALA A 176 1.27 -0.02 -5.71
N HIS A 177 1.41 1.28 -6.04
CA HIS A 177 2.70 1.87 -6.44
C HIS A 177 3.70 1.84 -5.27
N GLU A 178 3.25 2.17 -4.07
CA GLU A 178 4.08 2.07 -2.87
C GLU A 178 4.53 0.65 -2.60
N LYS A 179 3.62 -0.33 -2.74
CA LYS A 179 3.93 -1.75 -2.54
C LYS A 179 5.03 -2.21 -3.50
N ALA A 180 4.96 -1.82 -4.78
CA ALA A 180 6.00 -2.16 -5.75
C ALA A 180 7.37 -1.61 -5.33
N ALA A 181 7.43 -0.36 -4.86
CA ALA A 181 8.67 0.24 -4.34
C ALA A 181 9.17 -0.44 -3.06
N ARG A 182 8.25 -0.88 -2.18
CA ARG A 182 8.56 -1.62 -0.94
C ARG A 182 9.15 -2.99 -1.24
N ASP A 183 8.49 -3.75 -2.10
CA ASP A 183 8.92 -5.10 -2.51
C ASP A 183 10.30 -5.04 -3.19
N ALA A 184 10.58 -3.97 -3.96
CA ALA A 184 11.85 -3.75 -4.64
C ALA A 184 12.93 -3.05 -3.77
N GLY A 185 12.61 -2.62 -2.54
CA GLY A 185 13.56 -1.94 -1.65
C GLY A 185 14.06 -0.58 -2.18
N LEU A 186 13.22 0.16 -2.90
CA LEU A 186 13.61 1.43 -3.54
C LEU A 186 13.46 2.64 -2.61
N GLY A 187 14.23 3.70 -2.89
CA GLY A 187 14.05 5.02 -2.27
C GLY A 187 14.07 5.00 -0.74
N LEU A 188 12.94 5.35 -0.10
CA LEU A 188 12.73 5.34 1.34
C LEU A 188 12.79 3.94 1.95
N TRP A 189 12.46 2.91 1.19
CA TRP A 189 12.29 1.54 1.70
C TRP A 189 13.61 0.81 1.96
N ARG A 190 14.75 1.32 1.46
CA ARG A 190 16.10 0.89 1.90
C ARG A 190 16.59 1.60 3.16
N ASN A 191 15.89 2.64 3.61
CA ASN A 191 16.30 3.41 4.78
C ASN A 191 15.52 2.93 6.02
N GLY A 192 16.25 2.48 7.04
CA GLY A 192 15.71 1.99 8.30
C GLY A 192 14.81 2.98 9.06
N ALA A 193 14.88 4.29 8.75
CA ALA A 193 14.02 5.33 9.29
C ALA A 193 12.55 5.20 8.82
N TYR A 194 12.30 4.53 7.70
CA TYR A 194 10.96 4.35 7.12
C TYR A 194 10.45 2.91 7.19
N SER A 195 11.24 1.98 7.76
CA SER A 195 10.81 0.60 7.96
C SER A 195 9.56 0.53 8.85
N PRO A 196 8.59 -0.36 8.54
CA PRO A 196 7.44 -0.60 9.42
C PRO A 196 7.86 -0.93 10.85
N ARG A 197 7.15 -0.35 11.81
CA ARG A 197 7.45 -0.47 13.23
C ARG A 197 6.60 -1.57 13.86
N PRO A 198 7.17 -2.43 14.70
CA PRO A 198 6.37 -3.42 15.41
C PRO A 198 5.51 -2.75 16.49
N ALA A 199 4.23 -3.12 16.58
CA ALA A 199 3.25 -2.60 17.53
C ALA A 199 3.67 -2.75 19.00
N TRP A 200 4.44 -3.79 19.32
CA TRP A 200 4.92 -4.06 20.69
C TRP A 200 6.05 -3.12 21.14
N ARG A 201 6.70 -2.36 20.24
CA ARG A 201 7.73 -1.37 20.60
C ARG A 201 7.10 -0.03 21.01
N THR A 202 6.24 -0.05 22.01
CA THR A 202 5.43 1.10 22.46
C THR A 202 6.28 2.33 22.80
N ARG A 203 7.39 2.17 23.51
CA ARG A 203 8.31 3.28 23.83
C ARG A 203 8.95 3.92 22.59
N GLU A 204 9.21 3.13 21.55
CA GLU A 204 9.72 3.65 20.27
C GLU A 204 8.63 4.44 19.55
N LEU A 205 7.41 3.91 19.48
CA LEU A 205 6.27 4.59 18.89
C LEU A 205 5.98 5.93 19.59
N LEU A 206 6.03 5.97 20.93
CA LEU A 206 5.80 7.21 21.67
C LEU A 206 6.87 8.29 21.42
N ARG A 207 8.12 7.91 21.14
CA ARG A 207 9.16 8.85 20.71
C ARG A 207 8.89 9.43 19.33
N ARG A 208 8.05 8.77 18.53
CA ARG A 208 7.63 9.15 17.19
C ARG A 208 6.25 9.83 17.18
N ARG A 209 5.76 10.29 18.33
CA ARG A 209 4.51 11.06 18.41
C ARG A 209 4.54 12.24 17.43
N ASN A 210 3.41 12.51 16.79
CA ASN A 210 3.22 13.51 15.74
C ASN A 210 4.01 13.23 14.45
N SER A 211 4.42 11.99 14.21
CA SER A 211 4.96 11.55 12.93
C SER A 211 4.07 10.49 12.28
N TYR A 212 4.11 10.43 10.95
CA TYR A 212 3.41 9.42 10.17
C TYR A 212 4.24 8.13 10.14
N GLU A 213 3.65 7.04 10.61
CA GLU A 213 4.30 5.74 10.75
C GLU A 213 3.44 4.62 10.16
N ILE A 214 4.12 3.54 9.79
CA ILE A 214 3.49 2.26 9.44
C ILE A 214 3.80 1.31 10.58
N VAL A 215 2.77 0.79 11.24
CA VAL A 215 2.85 -0.08 12.41
C VAL A 215 2.33 -1.46 12.05
N THR A 216 3.07 -2.52 12.38
CA THR A 216 2.68 -3.91 12.11
C THR A 216 2.61 -4.72 13.39
N GLY A 217 1.65 -5.64 13.48
CA GLY A 217 1.53 -6.52 14.64
C GLY A 217 0.32 -7.43 14.55
N SER A 218 0.24 -8.39 15.48
CA SER A 218 -0.94 -9.24 15.62
C SER A 218 -2.00 -8.53 16.44
N VAL A 219 -3.25 -8.56 15.99
CA VAL A 219 -4.37 -7.97 16.73
C VAL A 219 -4.74 -8.90 17.88
N ALA A 220 -4.68 -8.37 19.10
CA ALA A 220 -5.06 -9.09 20.32
C ALA A 220 -6.58 -9.07 20.55
N LYS A 221 -7.23 -7.93 20.30
CA LYS A 221 -8.66 -7.76 20.53
C LYS A 221 -9.26 -6.63 19.71
N VAL A 222 -10.45 -6.87 19.15
CA VAL A 222 -11.29 -5.80 18.59
C VAL A 222 -12.40 -5.48 19.60
N ALA A 223 -12.43 -4.25 20.08
CA ALA A 223 -13.39 -3.79 21.09
C ALA A 223 -14.30 -2.72 20.49
N VAL A 224 -15.60 -2.96 20.49
CA VAL A 224 -16.61 -2.04 19.93
C VAL A 224 -17.28 -1.29 21.08
N THR A 225 -17.42 0.03 20.92
CA THR A 225 -18.20 0.91 21.80
C THR A 225 -19.21 1.68 20.96
N LYS A 226 -20.11 2.43 21.62
CA LYS A 226 -21.08 3.28 20.91
C LYS A 226 -20.42 4.32 19.99
N ALA A 227 -19.25 4.83 20.37
CA ALA A 227 -18.58 5.92 19.66
C ALA A 227 -17.46 5.44 18.73
N ARG A 228 -16.78 4.34 19.07
CA ARG A 228 -15.55 3.90 18.41
C ARG A 228 -15.39 2.38 18.43
N THR A 229 -14.66 1.87 17.45
CA THR A 229 -14.09 0.53 17.46
C THR A 229 -12.58 0.63 17.64
N TYR A 230 -12.03 -0.17 18.55
CA TYR A 230 -10.60 -0.22 18.86
C TYR A 230 -10.01 -1.55 18.41
N VAL A 231 -8.91 -1.48 17.67
CA VAL A 231 -8.05 -2.60 17.30
C VAL A 231 -6.83 -2.57 18.22
N ASN A 232 -6.80 -3.44 19.21
CA ASN A 232 -5.78 -3.48 20.25
C ASN A 232 -4.72 -4.53 19.91
N PHE A 233 -3.45 -4.19 20.09
CA PHE A 233 -2.31 -5.06 19.74
C PHE A 233 -1.66 -5.74 20.95
N GLY A 234 -2.14 -5.46 22.14
CA GLY A 234 -1.72 -6.14 23.36
C GLY A 234 -2.86 -6.26 24.38
N ARG A 235 -2.53 -6.76 25.57
CA ARG A 235 -3.51 -7.07 26.61
C ARG A 235 -3.91 -5.84 27.43
N ASP A 236 -3.03 -4.85 27.52
CA ASP A 236 -3.26 -3.61 28.27
C ASP A 236 -3.34 -2.43 27.32
N TRP A 237 -4.55 -2.13 26.84
CA TRP A 237 -4.84 -0.99 25.98
C TRP A 237 -4.44 0.37 26.58
N ARG A 238 -4.16 0.45 27.90
CA ARG A 238 -3.68 1.69 28.52
C ARG A 238 -2.21 1.98 28.21
N SER A 239 -1.43 1.00 27.79
CA SER A 239 0.00 1.16 27.53
C SER A 239 0.43 0.60 26.17
N ASP A 240 -0.34 -0.33 25.62
CA ASP A 240 -0.12 -0.95 24.32
C ASP A 240 -0.50 -0.03 23.14
N PHE A 241 0.00 -0.38 21.96
CA PHE A 241 -0.42 0.27 20.73
C PHE A 241 -1.89 -0.07 20.41
N THR A 242 -2.66 0.96 20.06
CA THR A 242 -4.07 0.82 19.70
C THR A 242 -4.38 1.63 18.45
N ALA A 243 -5.11 1.04 17.50
CA ALA A 243 -5.71 1.79 16.40
C ALA A 243 -7.21 1.96 16.70
N GLY A 244 -7.77 3.14 16.46
CA GLY A 244 -9.19 3.37 16.73
C GLY A 244 -9.91 4.05 15.58
N ILE A 245 -11.15 3.64 15.39
CA ILE A 245 -12.00 4.00 14.26
C ILE A 245 -13.28 4.61 14.82
N GLU A 246 -13.68 5.77 14.32
CA GLU A 246 -14.94 6.38 14.74
C GLU A 246 -16.15 5.65 14.14
N ALA A 247 -17.25 5.63 14.88
CA ALA A 247 -18.50 5.05 14.39
C ALA A 247 -18.98 5.70 13.07
N ARG A 248 -18.64 6.98 12.82
CA ARG A 248 -18.92 7.65 11.53
C ARG A 248 -18.18 6.98 10.38
N VAL A 249 -16.89 6.74 10.53
CA VAL A 249 -16.04 6.11 9.51
C VAL A 249 -16.60 4.73 9.13
N LEU A 250 -17.05 3.94 10.11
CA LEU A 250 -17.65 2.62 9.84
C LEU A 250 -19.01 2.70 9.13
N ARG A 251 -19.80 3.75 9.38
CA ARG A 251 -21.06 3.96 8.65
C ARG A 251 -20.82 4.35 7.20
N GLU A 252 -19.77 5.12 6.94
CA GLU A 252 -19.37 5.55 5.60
C GLU A 252 -18.64 4.45 4.82
N ASN A 253 -18.06 3.46 5.52
CA ASN A 253 -17.28 2.36 4.96
C ASN A 253 -17.71 1.00 5.56
N PRO A 254 -18.88 0.46 5.19
CA PRO A 254 -19.41 -0.79 5.77
C PRO A 254 -18.51 -2.01 5.58
N GLU A 255 -17.74 -2.05 4.50
CA GLU A 255 -16.75 -3.10 4.20
C GLU A 255 -15.62 -3.14 5.24
N LEU A 256 -15.20 -1.99 5.78
CA LEU A 256 -14.23 -1.95 6.88
C LEU A 256 -14.81 -2.62 8.13
N ALA A 257 -16.09 -2.44 8.41
CA ALA A 257 -16.74 -3.09 9.55
C ALA A 257 -16.73 -4.63 9.43
N GLN A 258 -16.83 -5.17 8.21
CA GLN A 258 -16.71 -6.61 7.94
C GLN A 258 -15.27 -7.10 8.16
N VAL A 259 -14.28 -6.37 7.62
CA VAL A 259 -12.86 -6.69 7.80
C VAL A 259 -12.49 -6.75 9.29
N LEU A 260 -12.96 -5.78 10.09
CA LEU A 260 -12.67 -5.70 11.53
C LEU A 260 -13.08 -6.96 12.31
N GLN A 261 -14.16 -7.64 11.92
CA GLN A 261 -14.64 -8.85 12.60
C GLN A 261 -13.66 -10.02 12.49
N GLN A 262 -12.77 -9.99 11.49
CA GLN A 262 -11.86 -11.08 11.17
C GLN A 262 -10.43 -10.80 11.61
N LEU A 263 -10.16 -9.67 12.28
CA LEU A 263 -8.79 -9.27 12.59
C LEU A 263 -8.20 -9.94 13.81
N GLU A 264 -9.00 -10.39 14.79
CA GLU A 264 -8.45 -11.01 16.00
C GLU A 264 -7.55 -12.20 15.66
N GLY A 265 -6.31 -12.18 16.16
CA GLY A 265 -5.27 -13.16 15.86
C GLY A 265 -4.53 -12.95 14.54
N ARG A 266 -5.03 -12.12 13.61
CA ARG A 266 -4.37 -11.83 12.34
C ARG A 266 -3.25 -10.80 12.53
N ARG A 267 -2.21 -10.93 11.70
CA ARG A 267 -1.18 -9.90 11.54
C ARG A 267 -1.70 -8.82 10.60
N VAL A 268 -1.58 -7.57 11.02
CA VAL A 268 -2.06 -6.41 10.25
C VAL A 268 -0.99 -5.33 10.17
N GLU A 269 -1.14 -4.47 9.18
CA GLU A 269 -0.47 -3.19 9.01
C GLU A 269 -1.46 -2.06 9.25
N VAL A 270 -1.09 -1.10 10.09
CA VAL A 270 -1.83 0.14 10.36
C VAL A 270 -0.94 1.31 10.00
N ARG A 271 -1.46 2.28 9.26
CA ARG A 271 -0.70 3.50 8.88
C ARG A 271 -1.41 4.77 9.30
N GLY A 272 -0.67 5.73 9.80
CA GLY A 272 -1.23 6.99 10.29
C GLY A 272 -0.28 7.78 11.18
N TRP A 273 -0.78 8.90 11.68
CA TRP A 273 -0.05 9.75 12.62
C TRP A 273 -0.09 9.15 14.02
N ILE A 274 1.08 8.94 14.63
CA ILE A 274 1.17 8.47 16.02
C ILE A 274 0.73 9.59 16.97
N GLN A 275 -0.30 9.32 17.75
CA GLN A 275 -0.80 10.15 18.83
C GLN A 275 -0.55 9.47 20.18
N TYR A 276 -0.86 10.19 21.25
CA TYR A 276 -0.91 9.64 22.60
C TYR A 276 -2.35 9.63 23.11
N ARG A 277 -2.88 8.44 23.42
CA ARG A 277 -4.18 8.23 24.08
C ARG A 277 -4.06 7.02 24.99
N ASN A 278 -3.63 7.24 26.24
CA ASN A 278 -3.13 6.23 27.18
C ASN A 278 -1.84 5.54 26.70
N GLY A 279 -1.86 4.92 25.52
CA GLY A 279 -0.69 4.39 24.82
C GLY A 279 -0.44 5.10 23.47
N PRO A 280 0.57 4.65 22.69
CA PRO A 280 0.72 5.09 21.31
C PRO A 280 -0.51 4.68 20.50
N TYR A 281 -1.02 5.59 19.70
CA TYR A 281 -2.35 5.44 19.13
C TYR A 281 -2.44 5.99 17.69
N ILE A 282 -3.17 5.32 16.80
CA ILE A 282 -3.50 5.82 15.46
C ILE A 282 -5.01 5.93 15.30
N ASP A 283 -5.50 7.09 14.83
CA ASP A 283 -6.86 7.21 14.30
C ASP A 283 -6.88 6.69 12.85
N ILE A 284 -7.80 5.76 12.58
CA ILE A 284 -8.11 5.29 11.23
C ILE A 284 -9.36 6.04 10.76
N GLU A 285 -9.20 6.74 9.64
CA GLU A 285 -10.25 7.54 9.00
C GLU A 285 -10.75 6.93 7.68
N HIS A 286 -10.00 5.97 7.12
CA HIS A 286 -10.34 5.32 5.86
C HIS A 286 -9.83 3.86 5.82
N PRO A 287 -10.50 2.95 5.10
CA PRO A 287 -10.10 1.53 5.01
C PRO A 287 -8.66 1.32 4.54
N SER A 288 -8.15 2.18 3.65
CA SER A 288 -6.78 2.12 3.13
C SER A 288 -5.67 2.27 4.19
N GLN A 289 -6.03 2.65 5.43
CA GLN A 289 -5.07 2.74 6.53
C GLN A 289 -4.88 1.44 7.31
N LEU A 290 -5.64 0.40 7.01
CA LEU A 290 -5.60 -0.90 7.68
C LEU A 290 -5.57 -2.02 6.64
N ALA A 291 -4.54 -2.86 6.69
CA ALA A 291 -4.40 -4.00 5.79
C ALA A 291 -4.04 -5.26 6.58
N ILE A 292 -4.61 -6.39 6.19
CA ILE A 292 -4.13 -7.70 6.67
C ILE A 292 -2.82 -8.00 5.96
N VAL A 293 -1.80 -8.39 6.72
CA VAL A 293 -0.52 -8.82 6.16
C VAL A 293 -0.58 -10.32 5.98
N ASP A 294 -0.70 -10.79 4.74
CA ASP A 294 -0.61 -12.21 4.43
C ASP A 294 0.86 -12.63 4.40
N ASP A 295 1.19 -13.72 5.11
CA ASP A 295 2.56 -14.28 5.23
C ASP A 295 3.05 -14.95 3.93
N HIS A 296 2.29 -14.89 2.85
CA HIS A 296 2.70 -15.46 1.56
C HIS A 296 3.71 -14.53 0.89
N GLY A 297 4.99 -14.92 0.93
CA GLY A 297 6.12 -14.22 0.32
C GLY A 297 5.74 -13.63 -1.05
N ALA A 298 5.52 -12.31 -1.07
CA ALA A 298 4.92 -11.66 -2.20
C ALA A 298 5.93 -11.61 -3.35
N ARG A 299 5.56 -12.21 -4.48
CA ARG A 299 6.19 -11.93 -5.77
C ARG A 299 6.04 -10.42 -6.04
N PRO A 300 7.06 -9.74 -6.62
CA PRO A 300 6.94 -8.33 -6.98
C PRO A 300 5.65 -8.14 -7.79
N THR A 301 4.73 -7.35 -7.24
CA THR A 301 3.48 -7.05 -7.95
C THR A 301 3.76 -5.86 -8.87
N PRO A 302 3.59 -5.98 -10.19
CA PRO A 302 3.71 -4.83 -11.07
C PRO A 302 2.67 -3.80 -10.66
N ALA A 303 3.09 -2.54 -10.52
CA ALA A 303 2.17 -1.46 -10.19
C ALA A 303 1.09 -1.36 -11.29
N PRO A 304 -0.19 -1.16 -10.93
CA PRO A 304 -1.26 -0.98 -11.89
C PRO A 304 -1.03 0.31 -12.70
N ARG A 305 -1.71 0.43 -13.85
CA ARG A 305 -1.77 1.72 -14.56
C ARG A 305 -2.35 2.77 -13.60
N GLY A 306 -1.77 3.96 -13.61
CA GLY A 306 -2.07 5.02 -12.65
C GLY A 306 -3.52 5.54 -12.71
N ALA A 307 -3.83 6.49 -11.83
CA ALA A 307 -5.11 7.20 -11.85
C ALA A 307 -5.38 7.83 -13.21
N MET A 308 -6.65 7.90 -13.61
CA MET A 308 -7.07 8.52 -14.87
C MET A 308 -8.01 9.69 -14.59
N THR A 309 -8.09 10.64 -15.52
CA THR A 309 -9.13 11.67 -15.44
C THR A 309 -10.36 11.30 -16.27
N SER A 310 -11.47 11.99 -16.00
CA SER A 310 -12.72 11.81 -16.74
C SER A 310 -12.59 12.04 -18.26
N SER A 311 -11.60 12.81 -18.72
CA SER A 311 -11.34 13.00 -20.15
C SER A 311 -10.65 11.77 -20.77
N ASP A 312 -9.65 11.21 -20.08
CA ASP A 312 -8.90 10.03 -20.58
C ASP A 312 -9.82 8.83 -20.78
N ARG A 313 -10.82 8.68 -19.91
CA ARG A 313 -11.82 7.62 -20.01
C ARG A 313 -12.68 7.76 -21.27
N ARG A 314 -12.98 8.99 -21.73
CA ARG A 314 -13.76 9.20 -22.98
C ARG A 314 -12.95 8.82 -24.21
N GLU A 315 -11.66 9.11 -24.22
CA GLU A 315 -10.77 8.77 -25.34
C GLU A 315 -10.61 7.26 -25.48
N GLN A 316 -10.44 6.53 -24.36
CA GLN A 316 -10.34 5.05 -24.40
C GLN A 316 -11.66 4.35 -24.78
N GLY A 317 -12.82 4.98 -24.56
CA GLY A 317 -14.12 4.44 -24.96
C GLY A 317 -14.40 4.49 -26.46
N THR A 318 -13.57 5.19 -27.23
CA THR A 318 -13.74 5.31 -28.69
C THR A 318 -12.89 4.25 -29.39
N ALA A 319 -13.30 2.98 -29.29
CA ALA A 319 -12.69 1.93 -30.10
C ALA A 319 -12.83 2.29 -31.60
N PRO A 320 -11.76 2.25 -32.41
CA PRO A 320 -11.87 2.54 -33.83
C PRO A 320 -12.72 1.45 -34.47
N THR A 321 -13.88 1.83 -35.01
CA THR A 321 -14.70 0.95 -35.84
C THR A 321 -13.84 0.56 -37.04
N ARG A 322 -13.32 -0.66 -37.04
CA ARG A 322 -12.58 -1.24 -38.16
C ARG A 322 -13.51 -1.22 -39.37
N LYS A 323 -13.38 -0.22 -40.24
CA LYS A 323 -14.11 -0.17 -41.51
C LYS A 323 -13.83 -1.47 -42.26
N GLN A 324 -14.84 -2.34 -42.33
CA GLN A 324 -14.79 -3.54 -43.13
C GLN A 324 -14.52 -3.13 -44.58
N LYS A 325 -13.32 -3.43 -45.06
CA LYS A 325 -12.95 -3.33 -46.47
C LYS A 325 -13.86 -4.31 -47.23
N LYS A 326 -14.87 -3.79 -47.93
CA LYS A 326 -15.72 -4.57 -48.84
C LYS A 326 -14.82 -5.38 -49.77
N ARG A 327 -14.89 -6.71 -49.70
CA ARG A 327 -14.28 -7.61 -50.69
C ARG A 327 -14.91 -7.31 -52.06
N PRO A 328 -14.13 -7.15 -53.14
CA PRO A 328 -14.70 -7.06 -54.48
C PRO A 328 -15.32 -8.41 -54.86
N ALA A 329 -16.45 -8.34 -55.57
CA ALA A 329 -17.20 -9.49 -56.05
C ALA A 329 -16.34 -10.36 -57.00
N ARG A 330 -16.40 -11.67 -56.82
CA ARG A 330 -15.85 -12.64 -57.78
C ARG A 330 -16.66 -12.55 -59.08
N LYS A 331 -15.97 -12.30 -60.20
CA LYS A 331 -16.52 -12.49 -61.56
C LYS A 331 -16.84 -13.97 -61.76
N ALA A 332 -17.99 -14.24 -62.40
CA ALA A 332 -18.37 -15.55 -62.89
C ALA A 332 -17.41 -16.00 -64.01
N PRO A 333 -17.10 -17.30 -64.15
CA PRO A 333 -16.39 -17.81 -65.31
C PRO A 333 -17.33 -17.90 -66.51
N ASP A 334 -16.82 -17.39 -67.63
CA ASP A 334 -17.40 -17.54 -68.97
C ASP A 334 -17.50 -19.01 -69.38
N ALA A 335 -18.45 -19.23 -70.30
CA ALA A 335 -18.78 -20.47 -70.95
C ALA A 335 -17.57 -21.16 -71.61
N LEU A 336 -17.58 -22.49 -71.58
CA LEU A 336 -16.87 -23.33 -72.54
C LEU A 336 -17.91 -23.96 -73.47
N ASP A 337 -17.74 -23.68 -74.76
CA ASP A 337 -18.24 -24.48 -75.87
C ASP A 337 -17.72 -25.93 -75.76
N LEU A 338 -18.65 -26.89 -75.66
CA LEU A 338 -18.75 -28.16 -76.42
C LEU A 338 -19.80 -29.08 -75.78
#